data_AF-A0A644Z676-F1
#
_entry.id   AF-A0A644Z676-F1
#
_cell.length_a   1.000
_cell.length_b   1.000
_cell.length_c   1.000
_cell.angle_alpha   90.00
_cell.angle_beta   90.00
_cell.angle_gamma   90.00
#
_symmetry.space_group_name_H-M   'P 1'
#
loop_
_entity.id
_entity.type
_entity.pdbx_description
1 polymer ?
#
loop_
_entity_poly.entity_id
_entity_poly.type
_entity_poly.pdbx_seq_one_letter_code
_entity_poly.pdbx_strand_id
1 'polypeptide(L)'
;MENIVKKIDIKRVSIIVIALLLAVFAFITSWVSIGSGLLVVSVVVACMGLKKEVYTPTGSQVKRHTFYFEGDSRGVIGDAVKNNFAEGSATVKFLSTGSGRLDISITKDRKFAVLAVSHFIPHRYEPVGEPVVLENEKVSSLCSYLEKCSGKKLF
;
A
#
# COMPACT_ATOMS: atom_id res chain seq x y z
N MET A 1 -9.98 1.27 12.37
CA MET A 1 -8.73 1.73 11.68
C MET A 1 -7.54 1.86 12.66
N GLU A 2 -7.59 1.24 13.85
CA GLU A 2 -6.67 1.50 14.98
C GLU A 2 -5.26 0.91 14.86
N ASN A 3 -4.96 0.12 13.83
CA ASN A 3 -3.76 -0.71 13.77
C ASN A 3 -2.77 -0.34 12.64
N ILE A 4 -2.88 0.84 12.03
CA ILE A 4 -1.91 1.30 11.02
C ILE A 4 -1.15 2.49 11.60
N VAL A 5 0.14 2.29 11.90
CA VAL A 5 1.02 3.29 12.52
C VAL A 5 2.13 3.67 11.55
N LYS A 6 2.47 4.96 11.53
CA LYS A 6 3.65 5.46 10.79
C LYS A 6 4.91 5.11 11.59
N LYS A 7 5.67 4.12 11.12
CA LYS A 7 6.97 3.74 11.68
C LYS A 7 8.11 4.32 10.85
N ILE A 8 9.27 4.50 11.47
CA ILE A 8 10.48 4.95 10.78
C ILE A 8 11.02 3.78 9.93
N ASP A 9 11.39 4.07 8.69
CA ASP A 9 12.02 3.14 7.77
C ASP A 9 13.50 2.94 8.14
N ILE A 10 13.76 1.97 9.00
CA ILE A 10 15.11 1.63 9.50
C ILE A 10 16.11 1.45 8.35
N LYS A 11 15.69 0.93 7.19
CA LYS A 11 16.58 0.75 6.03
C LYS A 11 17.03 2.07 5.41
N ARG A 12 16.15 3.06 5.32
CA ARG A 12 16.51 4.40 4.83
C ARG A 12 17.38 5.13 5.84
N VAL A 13 17.06 4.98 7.13
CA VAL A 13 17.89 5.55 8.21
C VAL A 13 19.29 4.94 8.20
N SER A 14 19.43 3.63 8.05
CA SER A 14 20.76 2.99 7.99
C SER A 14 21.57 3.48 6.79
N ILE A 15 20.95 3.70 5.63
CA ILE A 15 21.64 4.25 4.45
C ILE A 15 22.18 5.66 4.75
N ILE A 16 21.38 6.52 5.40
CA ILE A 16 21.80 7.88 5.77
C ILE A 16 22.96 7.83 6.77
N VAL A 17 22.87 7.00 7.80
CA VAL A 17 23.93 6.87 8.82
C VAL A 17 25.24 6.39 8.19
N ILE A 18 25.19 5.36 7.33
CA ILE A 18 26.36 4.84 6.63
C ILE A 18 26.96 5.91 5.71
N ALA A 19 26.12 6.63 4.94
CA ALA A 19 26.58 7.68 4.05
C ALA A 19 27.25 8.84 4.80
N LEU A 20 26.73 9.22 5.98
CA LEU A 20 27.36 10.23 6.84
C LEU A 20 28.71 9.78 7.38
N LEU A 21 28.83 8.53 7.85
CA LEU A 21 30.11 7.98 8.33
C LEU A 21 31.17 7.95 7.21
N LEU A 22 30.78 7.54 6.00
CA LEU A 22 31.66 7.55 4.84
C LEU A 22 32.05 8.97 4.41
N ALA A 23 31.13 9.94 4.52
CA ALA A 23 31.43 11.34 4.25
C ALA A 23 32.51 11.86 5.22
N VAL A 24 32.35 11.61 6.53
CA VAL A 24 33.34 12.00 7.55
C VAL A 24 34.70 11.35 7.27
N PHE A 25 34.72 10.06 6.93
CA PHE A 25 35.95 9.37 6.55
C PHE A 25 36.61 10.00 5.31
N ALA A 26 35.83 10.34 4.28
CA ALA A 26 36.32 10.99 3.07
C ALA A 26 36.87 12.40 3.34
N PHE A 27 36.30 13.14 4.30
CA PHE A 27 36.86 14.43 4.72
C PHE A 27 38.21 14.28 5.42
N ILE A 28 38.38 13.24 6.25
CA ILE A 28 39.64 12.95 6.94
C ILE A 28 40.75 12.57 5.92
N THR A 29 40.42 11.78 4.91
CA THR A 29 41.36 11.36 3.85
C THR A 29 41.53 12.40 2.73
N SER A 30 40.99 13.61 2.90
CA SER A 30 41.08 14.74 1.96
C SER A 30 40.38 14.52 0.61
N TRP A 31 39.46 13.56 0.51
CA TRP A 31 38.62 13.28 -0.66
C TRP A 31 37.33 14.11 -0.63
N VAL A 32 37.50 15.43 -0.70
CA VAL A 32 36.42 16.42 -0.52
C VAL A 32 35.28 16.27 -1.53
N SER A 33 35.59 15.96 -2.79
CA SER A 33 34.59 15.78 -3.86
C SER A 33 33.62 14.63 -3.55
N ILE A 34 34.15 13.53 -3.01
CA ILE A 34 33.39 12.34 -2.65
C ILE A 34 32.59 12.59 -1.37
N GLY A 35 33.22 13.20 -0.35
CA GLY A 35 32.56 13.58 0.90
C GLY A 35 31.37 14.52 0.69
N SER A 36 31.53 15.53 -0.17
CA SER A 36 30.45 16.45 -0.56
C SER A 36 29.30 15.72 -1.26
N GLY A 37 29.61 14.81 -2.20
CA GLY A 37 28.59 14.00 -2.88
C GLY A 37 27.77 13.14 -1.91
N LEU A 38 28.42 12.48 -0.96
CA LEU A 38 27.76 11.66 0.08
C LEU A 38 26.85 12.49 1.00
N LEU A 39 27.23 13.72 1.32
CA LEU A 39 26.36 14.63 2.08
C LEU A 39 25.10 15.01 1.29
N VAL A 40 25.24 15.36 0.02
CA VAL A 40 24.10 15.70 -0.83
C VAL A 40 23.15 14.51 -0.95
N VAL A 41 23.67 13.30 -1.18
CA VAL A 41 22.86 12.07 -1.23
C VAL A 41 22.10 11.84 0.08
N SER A 42 22.75 12.04 1.22
CA SER A 42 22.14 11.87 2.54
C SER A 42 20.96 12.83 2.75
N VAL A 43 21.12 14.10 2.36
CA VAL A 43 20.07 15.11 2.45
C VAL A 43 18.91 14.79 1.50
N VAL A 44 19.20 14.41 0.25
CA VAL A 44 18.16 14.04 -0.73
C VAL A 44 17.33 12.86 -0.21
N VAL A 45 17.97 11.81 0.30
CA VAL A 45 17.26 10.64 0.86
C VAL A 45 16.43 11.00 2.09
N ALA A 46 16.93 11.91 2.95
CA ALA A 46 16.16 12.42 4.09
C ALA A 46 14.92 13.20 3.64
N CYS A 47 15.04 14.03 2.60
CA CYS A 47 13.93 14.78 2.00
C CYS A 47 12.85 13.87 1.38
N MET A 48 13.21 12.67 0.92
CA MET A 48 12.25 11.69 0.37
C MET A 48 11.37 11.01 1.44
N GLY A 49 11.49 11.40 2.70
CA GLY A 49 10.66 10.93 3.80
C GLY A 49 11.14 9.61 4.40
N LEU A 50 11.24 9.60 5.73
CA LEU A 50 11.74 8.46 6.52
C LEU A 50 10.63 7.59 7.10
N LYS A 51 9.37 7.91 6.85
CA LYS A 51 8.22 7.25 7.49
C LYS A 51 7.59 6.25 6.52
N LYS A 52 7.29 5.06 7.02
CA LYS A 52 6.54 3.99 6.35
C LYS A 52 5.27 3.68 7.15
N GLU A 53 4.16 3.47 6.44
CA GLU A 53 2.92 2.99 7.07
C GLU A 53 3.01 1.47 7.27
N VAL A 54 2.87 1.06 8.53
CA VAL A 54 3.09 -0.31 8.97
C VAL A 54 1.90 -0.76 9.80
N TYR A 55 1.45 -2.00 9.58
CA TYR A 55 0.43 -2.63 10.40
C TYR A 55 1.05 -3.05 11.74
N THR A 56 0.53 -2.55 12.87
CA THR A 56 1.13 -2.71 14.20
C THR A 56 1.34 -4.17 14.61
N PRO A 57 0.36 -5.09 14.40
CA PRO A 57 0.48 -6.49 14.81
C PRO A 57 1.57 -7.27 14.08
N THR A 58 1.74 -7.06 12.78
CA THR A 58 2.70 -7.85 11.98
C THR A 58 4.00 -7.10 11.66
N GLY A 59 4.03 -5.77 11.83
CA GLY A 59 5.18 -4.96 11.43
C GLY A 59 5.36 -4.86 9.91
N SER A 60 4.42 -5.38 9.13
CA SER A 60 4.46 -5.41 7.66
C SER A 60 3.99 -4.09 7.06
N GLN A 61 4.65 -3.70 5.96
CA GLN A 61 4.26 -2.52 5.18
C GLN A 61 2.87 -2.71 4.58
N VAL A 62 2.05 -1.67 4.64
CA VAL A 62 0.72 -1.63 4.02
C VAL A 62 0.85 -0.98 2.65
N LYS A 63 0.40 -1.66 1.57
CA LYS A 63 0.17 -1.03 0.27
C LYS A 63 -1.31 -0.75 0.10
N ARG A 64 -1.64 0.44 -0.40
CA ARG A 64 -3.00 0.81 -0.79
C ARG A 64 -3.16 0.68 -2.28
N HIS A 65 -4.26 0.05 -2.68
CA HIS A 65 -4.71 -0.09 -4.07
C HIS A 65 -6.13 0.45 -4.17
N THR A 66 -6.42 1.13 -5.27
CA THR A 66 -7.74 1.69 -5.53
C THR A 66 -8.18 1.18 -6.90
N PHE A 67 -9.35 0.57 -6.94
CA PHE A 67 -9.95 0.05 -8.17
C PHE A 67 -11.31 0.72 -8.41
N TYR A 68 -11.60 1.07 -9.66
CA TYR A 68 -12.89 1.64 -10.04
C TYR A 68 -13.74 0.63 -10.78
N PHE A 69 -15.05 0.69 -10.59
CA PHE A 69 -16.00 -0.23 -11.21
C PHE A 69 -17.31 0.48 -11.56
N GLU A 70 -18.06 -0.09 -12.49
CA GLU A 70 -19.36 0.42 -12.93
C GLU A 70 -20.47 0.12 -11.91
N GLY A 71 -21.57 0.87 -11.95
CA GLY A 71 -22.69 0.74 -11.01
C GLY A 71 -23.32 -0.65 -11.02
N ASP A 72 -23.38 -1.27 -12.20
CA ASP A 72 -23.96 -2.60 -12.41
C ASP A 72 -23.14 -3.72 -11.74
N SER A 73 -21.84 -3.48 -11.50
CA SER A 73 -20.95 -4.45 -10.82
C SER A 73 -21.03 -4.37 -9.30
N ARG A 74 -21.85 -3.48 -8.72
CA ARG A 74 -22.01 -3.33 -7.26
C ARG A 74 -22.50 -4.60 -6.59
N GLY A 75 -23.49 -5.27 -7.17
CA GLY A 75 -24.00 -6.55 -6.66
C GLY A 75 -22.91 -7.61 -6.63
N VAL A 76 -22.14 -7.71 -7.72
CA VAL A 76 -21.03 -8.66 -7.86
C VAL A 76 -19.95 -8.44 -6.81
N ILE A 77 -19.53 -7.18 -6.58
CA ILE A 77 -18.56 -6.87 -5.52
C ILE A 77 -19.14 -7.13 -4.14
N GLY A 78 -20.41 -6.77 -3.89
CA GLY A 78 -21.07 -7.06 -2.62
C GLY A 78 -21.12 -8.55 -2.31
N ASP A 79 -21.43 -9.37 -3.30
CA ASP A 79 -21.46 -10.83 -3.17
C ASP A 79 -20.05 -11.42 -3.06
N ALA A 80 -19.06 -10.88 -3.76
CA ALA A 80 -17.65 -11.27 -3.59
C ALA A 80 -17.16 -10.95 -2.17
N VAL A 81 -17.53 -9.79 -1.60
CA VAL A 81 -17.22 -9.42 -0.23
C VAL A 81 -17.87 -10.38 0.76
N LYS A 82 -19.15 -10.71 0.59
CA LYS A 82 -19.87 -11.68 1.45
C LYS A 82 -19.23 -13.07 1.39
N ASN A 83 -18.80 -13.49 0.21
CA ASN A 83 -18.15 -14.78 -0.02
C ASN A 83 -16.63 -14.76 0.26
N ASN A 84 -16.09 -13.71 0.88
CA ASN A 84 -14.66 -13.54 1.16
C ASN A 84 -13.75 -13.76 -0.06
N PHE A 85 -14.23 -13.38 -1.25
CA PHE A 85 -13.49 -13.48 -2.51
C PHE A 85 -13.02 -14.91 -2.86
N ALA A 86 -13.84 -15.92 -2.52
CA ALA A 86 -13.59 -17.31 -2.90
C ALA A 86 -13.42 -17.48 -4.43
N GLU A 87 -12.71 -18.53 -4.85
CA GLU A 87 -12.27 -18.75 -6.26
C GLU A 87 -13.40 -18.82 -7.30
N GLY A 88 -14.66 -19.00 -6.88
CA GLY A 88 -15.86 -18.97 -7.72
C GLY A 88 -16.55 -17.60 -7.85
N SER A 89 -16.01 -16.54 -7.23
CA SER A 89 -16.60 -15.20 -7.29
C SER A 89 -16.56 -14.65 -8.72
N ALA A 90 -17.66 -14.07 -9.18
CA ALA A 90 -17.73 -13.51 -10.53
C ALA A 90 -16.71 -12.37 -10.73
N THR A 91 -16.05 -12.38 -11.89
CA THR A 91 -15.01 -11.41 -12.25
C THR A 91 -15.61 -10.03 -12.48
N VAL A 92 -15.02 -9.00 -11.89
CA VAL A 92 -15.40 -7.61 -12.15
C VAL A 92 -14.38 -6.94 -13.05
N LYS A 93 -14.86 -6.21 -14.05
CA LYS A 93 -14.00 -5.41 -14.91
C LYS A 93 -13.67 -4.09 -14.20
N PHE A 94 -12.40 -3.91 -13.87
CA PHE A 94 -11.93 -2.65 -13.32
C PHE A 94 -11.67 -1.61 -14.41
N LEU A 95 -12.08 -0.38 -14.15
CA LEU A 95 -11.93 0.77 -15.04
C LEU A 95 -10.94 1.79 -14.46
N SER A 96 -10.55 2.78 -15.27
CA SER A 96 -9.79 3.95 -14.81
C SER A 96 -10.65 4.91 -13.99
N THR A 97 -11.95 4.95 -14.29
CA THR A 97 -12.97 5.76 -13.62
C THR A 97 -14.29 4.99 -13.61
N GLY A 98 -15.08 5.13 -12.56
CA GLY A 98 -16.35 4.42 -12.44
C GLY A 98 -17.19 4.96 -11.29
N SER A 99 -18.49 4.64 -11.30
CA SER A 99 -19.40 5.08 -10.24
C SER A 99 -19.14 4.37 -8.91
N GLY A 100 -18.48 3.21 -8.91
CA GLY A 100 -17.98 2.54 -7.72
C GLY A 100 -16.47 2.67 -7.58
N ARG A 101 -16.00 2.76 -6.33
CA ARG A 101 -14.59 2.76 -5.95
C ARG A 101 -14.36 1.73 -4.84
N LEU A 102 -13.37 0.87 -5.02
CA LEU A 102 -12.93 -0.13 -4.06
C LEU A 102 -11.53 0.25 -3.60
N ASP A 103 -11.43 0.73 -2.36
CA ASP A 103 -10.17 1.04 -1.70
C ASP A 103 -9.73 -0.13 -0.84
N ILE A 104 -8.52 -0.62 -1.08
CA ILE A 104 -7.99 -1.83 -0.48
C ILE A 104 -6.63 -1.51 0.13
N SER A 105 -6.47 -1.80 1.41
CA SER A 105 -5.18 -1.72 2.12
C SER A 105 -4.73 -3.13 2.45
N ILE A 106 -3.68 -3.65 1.82
CA ILE A 106 -3.14 -5.00 2.06
C ILE A 106 -1.73 -4.90 2.66
N THR A 107 -1.43 -5.74 3.65
CA THR A 107 -0.08 -5.89 4.17
C THR A 107 0.81 -6.75 3.26
N LYS A 108 2.11 -6.45 3.20
CA LYS A 108 3.07 -7.19 2.34
C LYS A 108 3.14 -8.69 2.64
N ASP A 109 2.92 -9.08 3.89
CA ASP A 109 2.87 -10.49 4.32
C ASP A 109 1.56 -11.20 3.94
N ARG A 110 0.61 -10.50 3.30
CA ARG A 110 -0.73 -11.00 2.95
C ARG A 110 -1.49 -11.57 4.14
N LYS A 111 -1.23 -11.09 5.36
CA LYS A 111 -1.92 -11.53 6.58
C LYS A 111 -3.09 -10.66 6.98
N PHE A 112 -3.13 -9.42 6.50
CA PHE A 112 -4.16 -8.47 6.86
C PHE A 112 -4.55 -7.60 5.66
N ALA A 113 -5.85 -7.44 5.46
CA ALA A 113 -6.38 -6.51 4.49
C ALA A 113 -7.63 -5.77 5.02
N VAL A 114 -7.76 -4.52 4.62
CA VAL A 114 -8.97 -3.72 4.87
C VAL A 114 -9.54 -3.29 3.54
N LEU A 115 -10.85 -3.45 3.40
CA LEU A 115 -11.61 -3.08 2.22
C LEU A 115 -12.63 -2.02 2.56
N ALA A 116 -12.66 -0.95 1.78
CA ALA A 116 -13.70 0.05 1.86
C ALA A 116 -14.31 0.22 0.45
N VAL A 117 -15.62 0.04 0.37
CA VAL A 117 -16.38 0.29 -0.86
C VAL A 117 -16.94 1.70 -0.76
N SER A 118 -16.79 2.51 -1.81
CA SER A 118 -17.36 3.84 -1.92
C SER A 118 -18.12 3.99 -3.23
N HIS A 119 -19.14 4.85 -3.24
CA HIS A 119 -19.92 5.16 -4.43
C HIS A 119 -19.87 6.64 -4.74
N PHE A 120 -19.89 6.94 -6.03
CA PHE A 120 -19.96 8.29 -6.53
C PHE A 120 -21.38 8.83 -6.36
N ILE A 121 -21.47 9.89 -5.59
CA ILE A 121 -22.58 10.83 -5.52
C ILE A 121 -22.11 12.08 -6.27
N PRO A 122 -22.98 12.88 -6.92
CA PRO A 122 -22.52 14.05 -7.66
C PRO A 122 -21.46 14.85 -6.90
N HIS A 123 -20.28 14.98 -7.52
CA HIS A 123 -19.08 15.67 -7.00
C HIS A 123 -18.26 14.97 -5.91
N ARG A 124 -18.66 13.80 -5.36
CA ARG A 124 -17.89 13.12 -4.29
C ARG A 124 -18.12 11.61 -4.19
N TYR A 125 -17.10 10.86 -3.75
CA TYR A 125 -17.26 9.47 -3.31
C TYR A 125 -17.62 9.39 -1.82
N GLU A 126 -18.69 8.68 -1.50
CA GLU A 126 -19.10 8.37 -0.13
C GLU A 126 -18.97 6.88 0.18
N PRO A 127 -18.52 6.52 1.40
CA PRO A 127 -18.37 5.13 1.81
C PRO A 127 -19.75 4.45 1.87
N VAL A 128 -19.84 3.28 1.25
CA VAL A 128 -21.03 2.42 1.26
C VAL A 128 -20.82 1.36 2.34
N GLY A 129 -21.08 1.75 3.59
CA GLY A 129 -20.97 0.88 4.75
C GLY A 129 -19.60 0.90 5.43
N GLU A 130 -19.46 0.01 6.42
CA GLU A 130 -18.24 -0.09 7.23
C GLU A 130 -17.12 -0.83 6.48
N PRO A 131 -15.84 -0.47 6.75
CA PRO A 131 -14.71 -1.19 6.18
C PRO A 131 -14.69 -2.66 6.62
N VAL A 132 -14.54 -3.57 5.66
CA VAL A 132 -14.43 -5.01 5.92
C VAL A 132 -12.98 -5.35 6.20
N VAL A 133 -12.75 -6.04 7.32
CA VAL A 133 -11.42 -6.50 7.73
C VAL A 133 -11.28 -7.98 7.39
N LEU A 134 -10.22 -8.33 6.67
CA LEU A 134 -9.87 -9.71 6.29
C LEU A 134 -8.51 -10.09 6.88
N GLU A 135 -8.39 -11.35 7.27
CA GLU A 135 -7.19 -11.91 7.88
C GLU A 135 -6.77 -13.24 7.21
N ASN A 136 -5.46 -13.49 7.19
CA ASN A 136 -4.81 -14.73 6.78
C ASN A 136 -5.29 -15.26 5.42
N GLU A 137 -5.88 -16.46 5.36
CA GLU A 137 -6.26 -17.13 4.11
C GLU A 137 -7.22 -16.31 3.25
N LYS A 138 -8.11 -15.54 3.87
CA LYS A 138 -9.05 -14.66 3.15
C LYS A 138 -8.34 -13.58 2.35
N VAL A 139 -7.19 -13.11 2.84
CA VAL A 139 -6.37 -12.12 2.14
C VAL A 139 -5.67 -12.74 0.93
N SER A 140 -5.28 -14.01 1.02
CA SER A 140 -4.74 -14.77 -0.12
C SER A 140 -5.77 -14.88 -1.25
N SER A 141 -6.98 -15.34 -0.92
CA SER A 141 -8.08 -15.47 -1.89
C SER A 141 -8.42 -14.12 -2.54
N LEU A 142 -8.46 -13.06 -1.73
CA LEU A 142 -8.64 -11.69 -2.20
C LEU A 142 -7.54 -11.25 -3.18
N CYS A 143 -6.27 -11.48 -2.86
CA CYS A 143 -5.17 -11.14 -3.77
C CYS A 143 -5.31 -11.88 -5.10
N SER A 144 -5.59 -13.18 -5.08
CA SER A 144 -5.79 -13.98 -6.30
C SER A 144 -6.97 -13.47 -7.13
N TYR A 145 -8.09 -13.13 -6.49
CA TYR A 145 -9.26 -12.56 -7.17
C TYR A 145 -8.94 -11.21 -7.83
N LEU A 146 -8.26 -10.31 -7.12
CA LEU A 146 -7.89 -8.99 -7.63
C LEU A 146 -6.86 -9.07 -8.75
N GLU A 147 -5.88 -9.96 -8.65
CA GLU A 147 -4.89 -10.20 -9.72
C GLU A 147 -5.58 -10.74 -10.98
N LYS A 148 -6.58 -11.63 -10.82
CA LYS A 148 -7.41 -12.15 -11.92
C LYS A 148 -8.27 -11.06 -12.58
N CYS A 149 -8.88 -10.17 -11.78
CA CYS A 149 -9.77 -9.12 -12.29
C CYS A 149 -9.00 -7.92 -12.89
N SER A 150 -7.88 -7.53 -12.28
CA SER A 150 -7.09 -6.37 -12.71
C SER A 150 -5.99 -6.72 -13.73
N GLY A 151 -5.58 -7.98 -13.82
CA GLY A 151 -4.41 -8.40 -14.61
C GLY A 151 -3.08 -7.82 -14.08
N LYS A 152 -3.04 -7.27 -12.86
CA LYS A 152 -1.86 -6.64 -12.25
C LYS A 152 -1.52 -7.33 -10.94
N LYS A 153 -0.23 -7.62 -10.71
CA LYS A 153 0.27 -8.08 -9.41
C LYS A 153 0.16 -6.97 -8.36
N LEU A 154 -0.36 -7.32 -7.18
CA LEU A 154 -0.53 -6.35 -6.08
C LEU A 154 0.80 -6.08 -5.34
N PHE A 155 1.82 -6.93 -5.53
CA PHE A 155 3.14 -6.80 -4.93
C PHE A 155 4.29 -7.14 -5.87
#